data_AF-A0A1C5VIE8-F1
#
_entry.id   AF-A0A1C5VIE8-F1
#
_cell.length_a   1.000
_cell.length_b   1.000
_cell.length_c   1.000
_cell.angle_alpha   90.00
_cell.angle_beta   90.00
_cell.angle_gamma   90.00
#
_symmetry.space_group_name_H-M   'P 1'
#
loop_
_entity.id
_entity.type
_entity.pdbx_description
1 polymer ?
#
loop_
_entity_poly.entity_id
_entity_poly.type
_entity_poly.pdbx_seq_one_letter_code
_entity_poly.pdbx_strand_id
1 'polypeptide(L)'
;MATYNISSLLSRLAEIKQDGYSFVDITELSADDEFPESLHFDALDEFETVDYEEIESIDLDNLPDSTTNRHSVDDLCGTLLFTYKELGLLENALSNTLQFIKQESTNDSYTSEEKREMKKDAVEFRNLQAKLAHFLKGVVSVK
;
A
#
# COMPACT_ATOMS: atom_id res chain seq x y z
N MET A 1 -3.24 23.93 15.91
CA MET A 1 -2.22 23.39 14.97
C MET A 1 -1.83 22.05 15.54
N ALA A 2 -2.64 21.04 15.23
CA ALA A 2 -2.32 19.66 15.48
C ALA A 2 -1.13 19.17 14.65
N THR A 3 -0.50 18.13 15.19
CA THR A 3 0.43 17.29 14.45
C THR A 3 -0.24 15.93 14.25
N TYR A 4 -0.05 15.31 13.09
CA TYR A 4 -0.64 14.00 12.77
C TYR A 4 0.44 13.02 12.34
N ASN A 5 0.22 11.73 12.58
CA ASN A 5 1.12 10.69 12.12
C ASN A 5 1.02 10.51 10.60
N ILE A 6 2.13 10.71 9.89
CA ILE A 6 2.19 10.59 8.42
C ILE A 6 1.78 9.18 7.95
N SER A 7 2.14 8.13 8.69
CA SER A 7 1.78 6.76 8.31
C SER A 7 0.27 6.55 8.41
N SER A 8 -0.38 7.02 9.48
CA SER A 8 -1.84 6.96 9.60
C SER A 8 -2.53 7.71 8.46
N LEU A 9 -2.07 8.92 8.14
CA LEU A 9 -2.60 9.71 7.02
C LEU A 9 -2.47 8.97 5.68
N LEU A 10 -1.28 8.45 5.38
CA LEU A 10 -1.04 7.72 4.14
C LEU A 10 -1.88 6.44 4.07
N SER A 11 -2.03 5.70 5.18
CA SER A 11 -2.86 4.51 5.24
C SER A 11 -4.32 4.82 4.95
N ARG A 12 -4.89 5.86 5.58
CA ARG A 12 -6.28 6.27 5.33
C ARG A 12 -6.51 6.70 3.89
N LEU A 13 -5.61 7.52 3.34
CA LEU A 13 -5.71 7.95 1.94
C LEU A 13 -5.54 6.77 0.96
N ALA A 14 -4.70 5.78 1.30
CA ALA A 14 -4.53 4.59 0.50
C ALA A 14 -5.79 3.71 0.51
N GLU A 15 -6.45 3.55 1.66
CA GLU A 15 -7.73 2.85 1.80
C GLU A 15 -8.81 3.49 0.91
N ILE A 16 -9.02 4.80 1.06
CA ILE A 16 -9.98 5.57 0.24
C ILE A 16 -9.68 5.40 -1.25
N LYS A 17 -8.39 5.45 -1.62
CA LYS A 17 -7.99 5.27 -3.02
C LYS A 17 -8.24 3.85 -3.53
N GLN A 18 -8.04 2.84 -2.68
CA GLN A 18 -8.25 1.44 -3.01
C GLN A 18 -9.75 1.13 -3.22
N ASP A 19 -10.62 1.77 -2.46
CA ASP A 19 -12.08 1.65 -2.60
C ASP A 19 -12.61 2.32 -3.88
N GLY A 20 -11.75 3.03 -4.62
CA GLY A 20 -12.03 3.56 -5.95
C GLY A 20 -12.27 5.07 -5.99
N TYR A 21 -12.25 5.75 -4.85
CA TYR A 21 -12.49 7.18 -4.78
C TYR A 21 -11.29 7.99 -5.28
N SER A 22 -11.59 9.13 -5.89
CA SER A 22 -10.58 10.04 -6.45
C SER A 22 -10.46 11.35 -5.70
N PHE A 23 -11.47 11.71 -4.91
CA PHE A 23 -11.52 12.92 -4.11
C PHE A 23 -11.99 12.58 -2.71
N VAL A 24 -11.42 13.27 -1.74
CA VAL A 24 -11.78 13.19 -0.32
C VAL A 24 -11.83 14.60 0.24
N ASP A 25 -12.90 14.92 0.93
CA ASP A 25 -13.00 16.11 1.76
C ASP A 25 -12.40 15.80 3.14
N ILE A 26 -11.52 16.69 3.61
CA ILE A 26 -10.83 16.54 4.88
C ILE A 26 -11.24 17.70 5.77
N THR A 27 -11.87 17.38 6.90
CA THR A 27 -12.33 18.36 7.88
C THR A 27 -11.59 18.18 9.20
N GLU A 28 -11.08 19.28 9.75
CA GLU A 28 -10.47 19.30 11.08
C GLU A 28 -11.56 19.44 12.14
N LEU A 29 -11.64 18.46 13.05
CA LEU A 29 -12.54 18.50 14.20
C LEU A 29 -11.77 19.03 15.41
N SER A 30 -12.31 20.05 16.04
CA SER A 30 -11.72 20.64 17.25
C SER A 30 -11.76 19.65 18.41
N ALA A 31 -10.71 19.65 19.23
CA ALA A 31 -10.69 18.87 20.46
C ALA A 31 -11.89 19.22 21.37
N ASP A 32 -12.39 18.22 22.09
CA ASP A 32 -13.36 18.40 23.16
C ASP A 32 -12.85 17.75 24.47
N ASP A 33 -13.72 17.66 25.49
CA ASP A 33 -13.34 17.11 26.80
C ASP A 33 -13.06 15.59 26.76
N GLU A 34 -13.48 14.89 25.70
CA GLU A 34 -13.38 13.43 25.55
C GLU A 34 -12.36 13.03 24.46
N PHE A 35 -12.19 13.84 23.42
CA PHE A 35 -11.39 13.50 22.23
C PHE A 35 -10.40 14.61 21.83
N PRO A 36 -9.18 14.24 21.38
CA PRO A 36 -8.22 15.21 20.84
C PRO A 36 -8.68 15.76 19.48
N GLU A 37 -8.00 16.81 19.00
CA GLU A 37 -8.20 17.36 17.65
C GLU A 37 -7.99 16.23 16.63
N SER A 38 -8.91 16.04 15.67
CA SER A 38 -8.88 14.91 14.73
C SER A 38 -9.11 15.38 13.28
N LEU A 39 -8.74 14.53 12.32
CA LEU A 39 -9.11 14.71 10.92
C LEU A 39 -10.19 13.71 10.55
N HIS A 40 -11.28 14.25 10.01
CA HIS A 40 -12.41 13.52 9.46
C HIS A 40 -12.31 13.47 7.93
N PHE A 41 -12.67 12.33 7.34
CA PHE A 41 -12.47 12.05 5.91
C PHE A 41 -13.77 11.58 5.27
N ASP A 42 -14.27 12.37 4.31
CA ASP A 42 -15.44 12.04 3.51
C ASP A 42 -15.02 11.80 2.06
N ALA A 43 -15.10 10.55 1.59
CA ALA A 43 -14.88 10.27 0.18
C ALA A 43 -16.10 10.70 -0.65
N LEU A 44 -15.85 11.34 -1.80
CA LEU A 44 -16.91 11.87 -2.66
C LEU A 44 -17.28 10.84 -3.73
N ASP A 45 -18.55 10.41 -3.73
CA ASP A 45 -19.19 9.70 -4.85
C ASP A 45 -20.21 10.63 -5.55
N GLU A 46 -20.66 10.26 -6.75
CA GLU A 46 -21.53 11.11 -7.59
C GLU A 46 -22.83 11.58 -6.89
N PHE A 47 -23.26 10.88 -5.83
CA PHE A 47 -24.51 11.18 -5.12
C PHE A 47 -24.45 11.05 -3.60
N GLU A 48 -23.36 10.53 -3.02
CA GLU A 48 -23.24 10.24 -1.60
C GLU A 48 -21.82 10.50 -1.10
N THR A 49 -21.68 10.75 0.20
CA THR A 49 -20.37 10.77 0.87
C THR A 49 -20.19 9.47 1.65
N VAL A 50 -18.96 8.94 1.61
CA VAL A 50 -18.59 7.77 2.41
C VAL A 50 -17.65 8.22 3.52
N ASP A 51 -18.11 8.04 4.74
CA ASP A 51 -17.40 8.37 5.98
C ASP A 51 -16.32 7.32 6.27
N TYR A 52 -15.12 7.78 6.60
CA TYR A 52 -14.00 6.97 7.04
C TYR A 52 -13.56 7.38 8.45
N GLU A 53 -13.05 6.40 9.19
CA GLU A 53 -12.62 6.61 10.57
C GLU A 53 -11.54 7.70 10.70
N GLU A 54 -11.70 8.50 11.74
CA GLU A 54 -10.90 9.69 11.98
C GLU A 54 -9.45 9.39 12.34
N ILE A 55 -8.60 10.38 12.16
CA ILE A 55 -7.21 10.32 12.61
C ILE A 55 -6.99 11.37 13.67
N GLU A 56 -6.83 10.90 14.90
CA GLU A 56 -6.48 11.74 16.04
C GLU A 56 -5.11 12.39 15.87
N SER A 57 -5.00 13.62 16.35
CA SER A 57 -3.73 14.33 16.48
C SER A 57 -2.85 13.67 17.54
N ILE A 58 -1.54 13.80 17.35
CA ILE A 58 -0.55 13.28 18.27
C ILE A 58 -0.01 14.41 19.15
N ASP A 59 0.09 14.12 20.44
CA ASP A 59 0.87 14.93 21.37
C ASP A 59 2.34 14.50 21.29
N LEU A 60 3.18 15.38 20.73
CA LEU A 60 4.61 15.14 20.56
C LEU A 60 5.35 15.00 21.91
N ASP A 61 4.82 15.61 22.97
CA ASP A 61 5.43 15.57 24.30
C ASP A 61 5.11 14.26 25.05
N ASN A 62 4.14 13.49 24.55
CA ASN A 62 3.67 12.23 25.13
C ASN A 62 3.81 11.02 24.19
N LEU A 63 4.71 11.11 23.19
CA LEU A 63 4.98 9.98 22.31
C LEU A 63 5.59 8.80 23.09
N PRO A 64 5.05 7.57 22.97
CA PRO A 64 5.71 6.40 23.53
C PRO A 64 7.06 6.17 22.83
N ASP A 65 8.09 5.82 23.61
CA ASP A 65 9.47 5.56 23.15
C ASP A 65 9.59 4.53 22.00
N SER A 66 8.53 3.77 21.70
CA SER A 66 8.48 2.84 20.57
C SER A 66 7.26 3.05 19.68
N THR A 67 7.29 4.07 18.82
CA THR A 67 6.49 4.08 17.59
C THR A 67 7.11 3.13 16.55
N THR A 68 7.23 1.84 16.90
CA THR A 68 7.55 0.81 15.90
C THR A 68 6.23 0.36 15.30
N ASN A 69 5.90 0.91 14.13
CA ASN A 69 4.78 0.46 13.31
C ASN A 69 4.84 -1.07 13.17
N ARG A 70 3.92 -1.78 13.81
CA ARG A 70 3.74 -3.22 13.59
C ARG A 70 2.87 -3.39 12.36
N HIS A 71 3.49 -3.44 11.20
CA HIS A 71 2.82 -3.82 9.96
C HIS A 71 2.76 -5.34 9.85
N SER A 72 1.61 -5.88 9.44
CA SER A 72 1.49 -7.24 8.92
C SER A 72 2.24 -7.34 7.58
N VAL A 73 2.72 -8.54 7.24
CA VAL A 73 3.32 -8.81 5.93
C VAL A 73 2.35 -8.62 4.76
N ASP A 74 1.05 -8.65 5.04
CA ASP A 74 -0.02 -8.48 4.07
C ASP A 74 -0.54 -7.03 3.98
N ASP A 75 -0.05 -6.10 4.82
CA ASP A 75 -0.50 -4.71 4.82
C ASP A 75 0.06 -3.94 3.62
N LEU A 76 -0.72 -2.97 3.13
CA LEU A 76 -0.24 -1.97 2.17
C LEU A 76 0.85 -1.12 2.81
N CYS A 77 2.06 -1.13 2.23
CA CYS A 77 3.17 -0.33 2.70
C CYS A 77 2.99 1.14 2.28
N GLY A 78 2.33 1.94 3.12
CA GLY A 78 2.21 3.40 2.92
C GLY A 78 3.55 4.16 2.98
N THR A 79 4.60 3.55 3.55
CA THR A 79 5.93 4.17 3.69
C THR A 79 6.74 4.17 2.40
N LEU A 80 6.50 3.20 1.50
CA LEU A 80 7.22 3.07 0.23
C LEU A 80 6.46 3.80 -0.87
N LEU A 81 6.72 5.10 -0.99
CA LEU A 81 6.24 5.92 -2.09
C LEU A 81 7.10 5.67 -3.34
N PHE A 82 6.72 4.69 -4.15
CA PHE A 82 7.40 4.43 -5.43
C PHE A 82 6.94 5.42 -6.50
N THR A 83 7.90 5.96 -7.24
CA THR A 83 7.64 6.64 -8.51
C THR A 83 7.19 5.64 -9.59
N TYR A 84 6.50 6.11 -10.63
CA TYR A 84 6.13 5.25 -11.77
C TYR A 84 7.34 4.58 -12.43
N LYS A 85 8.50 5.24 -12.43
CA LYS A 85 9.74 4.66 -12.92
C LYS A 85 10.19 3.48 -12.06
N GLU A 86 10.14 3.62 -10.74
CA GLU A 86 10.48 2.55 -9.81
C GLU A 86 9.49 1.39 -9.90
N LEU A 87 8.19 1.67 -10.08
CA LEU A 87 7.19 0.63 -10.33
C LEU A 87 7.47 -0.13 -11.64
N GLY A 88 7.88 0.56 -12.72
CA GLY A 88 8.32 -0.09 -13.95
C GLY A 88 9.60 -0.91 -13.80
N LEU A 89 10.53 -0.48 -12.92
CA LEU A 89 11.71 -1.29 -12.58
C LEU A 89 11.33 -2.56 -11.80
N LEU A 90 10.37 -2.47 -10.88
CA LEU A 90 9.83 -3.63 -10.16
C LEU A 90 9.12 -4.61 -11.10
N GLU A 91 8.32 -4.12 -12.05
CA GLU A 91 7.68 -4.94 -13.08
C GLU A 91 8.71 -5.70 -13.93
N ASN A 92 9.77 -5.00 -14.36
CA ASN A 92 10.87 -5.61 -15.10
C ASN A 92 11.61 -6.66 -14.27
N ALA A 93 11.90 -6.36 -12.99
CA ALA A 93 12.55 -7.30 -12.09
C ALA A 93 11.72 -8.58 -11.90
N LEU A 94 10.41 -8.46 -11.68
CA LEU A 94 9.50 -9.60 -11.56
C LEU A 94 9.47 -10.44 -12.83
N SER A 95 9.41 -9.79 -14.00
CA SER A 95 9.42 -10.47 -15.29
C SER A 95 10.71 -11.26 -15.51
N ASN A 96 11.86 -10.65 -15.18
CA ASN A 96 13.17 -11.30 -15.28
C ASN A 96 13.29 -12.49 -14.31
N THR A 97 12.84 -12.34 -13.06
CA THR A 97 12.85 -13.42 -12.07
C THR A 97 11.98 -14.60 -12.50
N LEU A 98 10.78 -14.35 -13.03
CA LEU A 98 9.92 -15.40 -13.56
C LEU A 98 10.54 -16.11 -14.76
N GLN A 99 11.23 -15.37 -15.63
CA GLN A 99 11.97 -15.95 -16.75
C GLN A 99 13.14 -16.82 -16.28
N PHE A 100 13.91 -16.35 -15.29
CA PHE A 100 14.99 -17.09 -14.67
C PHE A 100 14.49 -18.40 -14.06
N ILE A 101 13.44 -18.35 -13.23
CA ILE A 101 12.86 -19.55 -12.63
C ILE A 101 12.40 -20.54 -13.71
N LYS A 102 11.78 -20.05 -14.79
CA LYS A 102 11.36 -20.90 -15.90
C LYS A 102 12.56 -21.63 -16.54
N GLN A 103 13.69 -20.96 -16.70
CA GLN A 103 14.91 -21.55 -17.25
C GLN A 103 15.53 -22.57 -16.27
N GLU A 104 15.77 -22.16 -15.02
CA GLU A 104 16.48 -22.97 -14.05
C GLU A 104 15.66 -24.14 -13.49
N SER A 105 14.33 -24.06 -13.53
CA SER A 105 13.46 -25.19 -13.12
C SER A 105 13.65 -26.45 -13.98
N THR A 106 14.27 -26.30 -15.16
CA THR A 106 14.62 -27.41 -16.07
C THR A 106 16.09 -27.83 -15.97
N ASN A 107 16.91 -27.12 -15.22
CA ASN A 107 18.34 -27.39 -15.06
C ASN A 107 18.57 -28.55 -14.08
N ASP A 108 19.35 -29.55 -14.47
CA ASP A 108 19.64 -30.73 -13.66
C ASP A 108 20.59 -30.48 -12.48
N SER A 109 21.18 -29.28 -12.40
CA SER A 109 22.04 -28.86 -11.29
C SER A 109 21.27 -28.63 -9.98
N TYR A 110 19.95 -28.44 -10.05
CA TYR A 110 19.10 -28.23 -8.87
C TYR A 110 18.44 -29.54 -8.42
N THR A 111 18.36 -29.68 -7.11
CA THR A 111 17.61 -30.75 -6.45
C THR A 111 16.11 -30.63 -6.72
N SER A 112 15.40 -31.74 -6.55
CA SER A 112 13.94 -31.75 -6.68
C SER A 112 13.24 -30.82 -5.69
N GLU A 113 13.85 -30.60 -4.51
CA GLU A 113 13.30 -29.70 -3.48
C GLU A 113 13.46 -28.24 -3.91
N GLU A 114 14.66 -27.82 -4.34
CA GLU A 114 14.89 -26.46 -4.86
C GLU A 114 13.98 -26.15 -6.05
N LYS A 115 13.77 -27.12 -6.96
CA LYS A 115 12.82 -26.98 -8.07
C LYS A 115 11.38 -26.83 -7.60
N ARG A 116 11.01 -27.43 -6.46
CA ARG A 116 9.67 -27.30 -5.86
C ARG A 116 9.49 -25.92 -5.23
N GLU A 117 10.48 -25.44 -4.50
CA GLU A 117 10.49 -24.09 -3.91
C GLU A 117 10.42 -23.02 -5.00
N MET A 118 11.26 -23.11 -6.03
CA MET A 118 11.21 -22.20 -7.19
C MET A 118 9.81 -22.14 -7.84
N LYS A 119 9.13 -23.29 -7.96
CA LYS A 119 7.77 -23.33 -8.51
C LYS A 119 6.75 -22.66 -7.59
N LYS A 120 6.90 -22.79 -6.26
CA LYS A 120 6.06 -22.11 -5.28
C LYS A 120 6.26 -20.60 -5.38
N ASP A 121 7.50 -20.13 -5.39
CA ASP A 121 7.82 -18.70 -5.51
C ASP A 121 7.33 -18.12 -6.85
N ALA A 122 7.41 -18.88 -7.93
CA ALA A 122 6.87 -18.48 -9.22
C ALA A 122 5.34 -18.28 -9.21
N VAL A 123 4.59 -18.91 -8.29
CA VAL A 123 3.16 -18.63 -8.13
C VAL A 123 2.98 -17.26 -7.49
N GLU A 124 3.69 -16.99 -6.40
CA GLU A 124 3.64 -15.70 -5.70
C GLU A 124 4.06 -14.53 -6.61
N PHE A 125 5.16 -14.69 -7.37
CA PHE A 125 5.61 -13.67 -8.31
C PHE A 125 4.62 -13.42 -9.44
N ARG A 126 3.87 -14.43 -9.92
CA ARG A 126 2.81 -14.22 -10.93
C ARG A 126 1.63 -13.46 -10.35
N ASN A 127 1.23 -13.75 -9.12
CA ASN A 127 0.16 -13.02 -8.44
C ASN A 127 0.56 -11.55 -8.25
N LEU A 128 1.80 -11.28 -7.82
CA LEU A 128 2.32 -9.93 -7.68
C LEU A 128 2.43 -9.21 -9.03
N GLN A 129 2.90 -9.89 -10.07
CA GLN A 129 2.95 -9.35 -11.44
C GLN A 129 1.54 -8.95 -11.94
N ALA A 130 0.52 -9.77 -11.66
CA ALA A 130 -0.86 -9.47 -12.05
C ALA A 130 -1.40 -8.23 -11.31
N LYS A 131 -1.16 -8.12 -10.00
CA LYS A 131 -1.53 -6.93 -9.20
C LYS A 131 -0.87 -5.66 -9.75
N LEU A 132 0.43 -5.73 -10.03
CA LEU A 132 1.19 -4.59 -10.57
C LEU A 132 0.72 -4.21 -11.98
N ALA A 133 0.45 -5.18 -12.85
CA ALA A 133 -0.07 -4.92 -14.19
C ALA A 133 -1.47 -4.29 -14.18
N HIS A 134 -2.34 -4.70 -13.23
CA HIS A 134 -3.64 -4.08 -13.04
C HIS A 134 -3.51 -2.60 -12.62
N PHE A 135 -2.64 -2.33 -11.64
CA PHE A 135 -2.33 -0.96 -11.21
C PHE A 135 -1.83 -0.10 -12.38
N LEU A 136 -0.83 -0.57 -13.14
CA LEU A 136 -0.23 0.19 -14.24
C LEU A 136 -1.22 0.48 -15.38
N LYS A 137 -2.19 -0.41 -15.65
CA LYS A 137 -3.26 -0.13 -16.63
C LYS A 137 -4.13 1.06 -16.23
N GLY A 138 -4.40 1.23 -14.93
CA GLY A 138 -5.14 2.37 -14.39
C GLY A 138 -4.39 3.69 -14.55
N VAL A 139 -3.06 3.65 -14.42
CA VAL A 139 -2.18 4.83 -14.57
C VAL A 139 -2.08 5.30 -16.02
N VAL A 140 -1.97 4.37 -16.97
CA VAL A 140 -1.80 4.71 -18.40
C VAL A 140 -3.10 5.18 -19.06
N SER A 141 -4.25 5.10 -18.37
CA SER A 141 -5.56 5.49 -18.90
C SER A 141 -5.92 6.96 -18.74
N VAL A 142 -5.06 7.79 -18.13
CA VAL A 142 -5.28 9.26 -18.13
C VAL A 142 -4.64 9.84 -19.39
N LYS A 143 -5.44 9.96 -20.45
CA LYS A 143 -5.16 10.80 -21.62
C LYS A 143 -5.74 12.20 -21.42
#